data_AF-A0A517NJX8-F1
#
_entry.id   AF-A0A517NJX8-F1
#
_cell.length_a   1.000
_cell.length_b   1.000
_cell.length_c   1.000
_cell.angle_alpha   90.00
_cell.angle_beta   90.00
_cell.angle_gamma   90.00
#
_symmetry.space_group_name_H-M   'P 1'
#
loop_
_entity.id
_entity.type
_entity.pdbx_description
1 polymer ?
#
loop_
_entity_poly.entity_id
_entity_poly.type
_entity_poly.pdbx_seq_one_letter_code
_entity_poly.pdbx_strand_id
1 'polypeptide(L)'
;MLKKLTQSDAQLQSKIRSASQLVDEFLSPNPHVLRVCDELGYEFRDRVFNPMITVWMFVTQVISADKSCQKAVARLNAFRIAKGLSKVSSETTSYCKARCRLPEVLFERLLRWTASCCEEATSDTWLFRDRVVEMVDGWTVTMAGEIKWVRSLC
;
A
#
# COMPACT_ATOMS: atom_id res chain seq x y z
N MET A 1 -5.74 -40.12 -2.30
CA MET A 1 -5.85 -39.00 -3.26
C MET A 1 -6.46 -37.73 -2.66
N LEU A 2 -7.27 -37.80 -1.59
CA LEU A 2 -7.94 -36.65 -0.94
C LEU A 2 -7.08 -35.76 -0.02
N LYS A 3 -5.84 -36.14 0.31
CA LYS A 3 -4.95 -35.35 1.20
C LYS A 3 -4.21 -34.19 0.51
N LYS A 4 -4.15 -34.16 -0.84
CA LYS A 4 -3.40 -33.12 -1.57
C LYS A 4 -4.16 -31.79 -1.72
N LEU A 5 -5.50 -31.83 -1.72
CA LEU A 5 -6.33 -30.62 -1.85
C LEU A 5 -6.30 -29.76 -0.57
N THR A 6 -6.37 -30.38 0.61
CA THR A 6 -6.41 -29.66 1.90
C THR A 6 -5.09 -28.96 2.27
N GLN A 7 -3.94 -29.50 1.84
CA GLN A 7 -2.63 -28.91 2.09
C GLN A 7 -2.38 -27.66 1.21
N SER A 8 -2.90 -27.67 -0.02
CA SER A 8 -2.88 -26.53 -0.94
C SER A 8 -3.72 -25.37 -0.41
N ASP A 9 -4.90 -25.66 0.14
CA ASP A 9 -5.79 -24.62 0.69
C ASP A 9 -5.21 -24.00 1.95
N ALA A 10 -4.61 -24.80 2.85
CA ALA A 10 -3.93 -24.28 4.04
C ALA A 10 -2.73 -23.41 3.68
N GLN A 11 -1.94 -23.81 2.68
CA GLN A 11 -0.82 -23.01 2.17
C GLN A 11 -1.31 -21.73 1.50
N LEU A 12 -2.35 -21.79 0.67
CA LEU A 12 -2.95 -20.62 0.02
C LEU A 12 -3.52 -19.63 1.06
N GLN A 13 -4.25 -20.12 2.06
CA GLN A 13 -4.79 -19.29 3.13
C GLN A 13 -3.68 -18.65 3.98
N SER A 14 -2.60 -19.39 4.25
CA SER A 14 -1.45 -18.83 4.95
C SER A 14 -0.77 -17.71 4.14
N LYS A 15 -0.63 -17.89 2.82
CA LYS A 15 -0.05 -16.89 1.91
C LYS A 15 -0.94 -15.67 1.75
N ILE A 16 -2.26 -15.85 1.62
CA ILE A 16 -3.23 -14.75 1.58
C ILE A 16 -3.16 -13.97 2.90
N ARG A 17 -3.09 -14.66 4.04
CA ARG A 17 -2.93 -14.01 5.35
C ARG A 17 -1.61 -13.23 5.42
N SER A 18 -0.50 -13.78 4.96
CA SER A 18 0.80 -13.08 4.91
C SER A 18 0.75 -11.86 3.98
N ALA A 19 0.15 -11.97 2.80
CA ALA A 19 -0.03 -10.85 1.88
C ALA A 19 -0.96 -9.77 2.45
N SER A 20 -2.05 -10.16 3.12
CA SER A 20 -2.92 -9.22 3.83
C SER A 20 -2.21 -8.50 4.98
N GLN A 21 -1.33 -9.20 5.70
CA GLN A 21 -0.49 -8.58 6.74
C GLN A 21 0.47 -7.54 6.17
N LEU A 22 1.10 -7.81 5.03
CA LEU A 22 1.94 -6.82 4.34
C LEU A 22 1.13 -5.59 3.90
N VAL A 23 -0.09 -5.81 3.39
CA VAL A 23 -0.99 -4.71 3.01
C VAL A 23 -1.41 -3.89 4.23
N ASP A 24 -1.78 -4.51 5.34
CA ASP A 24 -2.13 -3.82 6.59
C ASP A 24 -0.94 -3.05 7.17
N GLU A 25 0.26 -3.59 7.03
CA GLU A 25 1.50 -2.99 7.49
C GLU A 25 1.85 -1.71 6.70
N PHE A 26 1.54 -1.65 5.41
CA PHE A 26 1.73 -0.44 4.58
C PHE A 26 0.55 0.53 4.61
N LEU A 27 -0.67 0.03 4.81
CA LEU A 27 -1.89 0.84 4.90
C LEU A 27 -2.18 1.33 6.32
N SER A 28 -1.29 1.07 7.27
CA SER A 28 -1.31 1.62 8.63
C SER A 28 -0.03 2.39 8.94
N PRO A 29 -0.02 3.33 9.91
CA PRO A 29 1.20 3.98 10.37
C PRO A 29 2.22 2.95 10.89
N ASN A 30 3.33 2.77 10.18
CA ASN A 30 4.36 1.78 10.50
C ASN A 30 5.59 2.41 11.21
N PRO A 31 5.95 1.96 12.43
CA PRO A 31 7.11 2.47 13.16
C PRO A 31 8.46 2.19 12.48
N HIS A 32 8.54 1.24 11.54
CA HIS A 32 9.74 0.99 10.72
C HIS A 32 10.19 2.25 9.97
N VAL A 33 9.26 3.12 9.55
CA VAL A 33 9.61 4.41 8.91
C VAL A 33 10.48 5.27 9.82
N LEU A 34 10.20 5.30 11.11
CA LEU A 34 10.97 6.09 12.08
C LEU A 34 12.36 5.49 12.29
N ARG A 35 12.50 4.15 12.27
CA ARG A 35 13.80 3.47 12.33
C ARG A 35 14.67 3.82 11.13
N VAL A 36 14.11 3.79 9.92
CA VAL A 36 14.84 4.19 8.72
C VAL A 36 15.21 5.67 8.76
N CYS A 37 14.37 6.54 9.31
CA CYS A 37 14.74 7.95 9.53
C CYS A 37 15.94 8.08 10.48
N ASP A 38 15.98 7.32 11.57
CA ASP A 38 17.08 7.31 12.54
C ASP A 38 18.39 6.80 11.91
N GLU A 39 18.34 5.69 11.16
CA GLU A 39 19.48 5.15 10.42
C GLU A 39 20.06 6.12 9.39
N LEU A 40 19.19 6.96 8.79
CA LEU A 40 19.59 7.98 7.83
C LEU A 40 20.06 9.29 8.49
N GLY A 41 19.98 9.41 9.81
CA GLY A 41 20.26 10.66 10.53
C GLY A 41 19.29 11.78 10.16
N TYR A 42 18.07 11.45 9.75
CA TYR A 42 17.07 12.42 9.33
C TYR A 42 16.35 13.02 10.55
N GLU A 43 16.67 14.27 10.85
CA GLU A 43 16.00 15.00 11.93
C GLU A 43 14.61 15.50 11.52
N PHE A 44 13.62 15.24 12.36
CA PHE A 44 12.26 15.74 12.19
C PHE A 44 11.68 16.20 13.53
N ARG A 45 10.66 17.06 13.46
CA ARG A 45 9.88 17.45 14.64
C ARG A 45 8.71 16.48 14.79
N ASP A 46 8.59 15.85 15.95
CA ASP A 46 7.43 15.00 16.23
C ASP A 46 6.18 15.87 16.44
N ARG A 47 5.33 15.88 15.42
CA ARG A 47 4.06 16.61 15.33
C ARG A 47 3.06 15.69 14.65
N VAL A 48 1.86 16.20 14.36
CA VAL A 48 0.83 15.39 13.68
C VAL A 48 1.32 14.80 12.34
N PHE A 49 2.10 15.57 11.58
CA PHE A 49 2.71 15.13 10.33
C PHE A 49 4.17 14.70 10.54
N ASN A 50 4.40 13.73 11.44
CA ASN A 50 5.71 13.08 11.52
C ASN A 50 5.96 12.22 10.26
N PRO A 51 7.20 11.76 10.01
CA PRO A 51 7.54 11.02 8.80
C PRO A 51 6.69 9.77 8.60
N MET A 52 6.43 9.01 9.67
CA MET A 52 5.57 7.82 9.64
C MET A 52 4.15 8.14 9.13
N ILE A 53 3.49 9.13 9.71
CA ILE A 53 2.14 9.55 9.29
C ILE A 53 2.17 10.09 7.86
N THR A 54 3.21 10.86 7.50
CA THR A 54 3.33 11.48 6.19
C THR A 54 3.51 10.45 5.08
N VAL A 55 4.36 9.44 5.28
CA VAL A 55 4.56 8.32 4.35
C VAL A 55 3.25 7.54 4.17
N TRP A 56 2.59 7.18 5.27
CA TRP A 56 1.31 6.48 5.23
C TRP A 56 0.22 7.25 4.46
N MET A 57 0.08 8.56 4.74
CA MET A 57 -0.84 9.43 4.01
C MET A 57 -0.50 9.50 2.51
N PHE A 58 0.78 9.54 2.16
CA PHE A 58 1.22 9.61 0.78
C PHE A 58 0.91 8.33 0.01
N VAL A 59 1.21 7.16 0.58
CA VAL A 59 0.91 5.86 -0.03
C VAL A 59 -0.60 5.71 -0.24
N THR A 60 -1.41 5.99 0.79
CA THR A 60 -2.87 5.92 0.70
C THR A 60 -3.46 6.95 -0.29
N GLN A 61 -2.83 8.11 -0.44
CA GLN A 61 -3.18 9.09 -1.47
C GLN A 61 -2.90 8.57 -2.88
N VAL A 62 -1.72 8.00 -3.13
CA VAL A 62 -1.30 7.54 -4.47
C VAL A 62 -2.14 6.35 -4.95
N ILE A 63 -2.50 5.44 -4.04
CA ILE A 63 -3.37 4.29 -4.33
C ILE A 63 -4.82 4.72 -4.57
N SER A 64 -5.24 5.88 -4.04
CA SER A 64 -6.59 6.38 -4.26
C SER A 64 -6.81 6.86 -5.70
N ALA A 65 -7.95 6.50 -6.30
CA ALA A 65 -8.33 6.92 -7.66
C ALA A 65 -8.18 8.43 -7.91
N ASP A 66 -8.67 9.26 -6.99
CA ASP A 66 -8.68 10.72 -7.16
C ASP A 66 -7.33 11.40 -6.84
N LYS A 67 -6.38 10.69 -6.21
CA LYS A 67 -5.07 11.20 -5.76
C LYS A 67 -5.09 12.55 -5.01
N SER A 68 -6.24 12.94 -4.44
CA SER A 68 -6.47 14.26 -3.84
C SER A 68 -5.83 14.40 -2.45
N CYS A 69 -5.06 15.47 -2.25
CA CYS A 69 -4.49 15.83 -0.94
C CYS A 69 -5.60 16.11 0.10
N GLN A 70 -6.71 16.73 -0.32
CA GLN A 70 -7.84 16.99 0.59
C GLN A 70 -8.45 15.68 1.09
N LYS A 71 -8.62 14.70 0.19
CA LYS A 71 -9.13 13.37 0.54
C LYS A 71 -8.17 12.62 1.46
N ALA A 72 -6.86 12.78 1.27
CA ALA A 72 -5.86 12.23 2.18
C ALA A 72 -5.97 12.82 3.60
N VAL A 73 -6.09 14.15 3.72
CA VAL A 73 -6.30 14.83 5.02
C VAL A 73 -7.62 14.42 5.67
N ALA A 74 -8.69 14.26 4.88
CA ALA A 74 -9.98 13.77 5.39
C ALA A 74 -9.86 12.35 5.98
N ARG A 75 -9.11 11.44 5.32
CA ARG A 75 -8.83 10.10 5.85
C ARG A 75 -7.98 10.12 7.11
N LEU A 76 -6.96 10.98 7.18
CA LEU A 76 -6.20 11.19 8.42
C LEU A 76 -7.14 11.63 9.55
N ASN A 77 -8.03 12.58 9.30
CA ASN A 77 -8.99 13.05 10.31
C ASN A 77 -9.95 11.95 10.76
N ALA A 78 -10.47 11.13 9.83
CA ALA A 78 -11.28 9.96 10.18
C ALA A 78 -10.51 8.98 11.07
N PHE A 79 -9.26 8.67 10.72
CA PHE A 79 -8.38 7.81 11.53
C PHE A 79 -8.14 8.39 12.93
N ARG A 80 -7.88 9.70 13.03
CA ARG A 80 -7.66 10.38 14.32
C ARG A 80 -8.91 10.35 15.20
N ILE A 81 -10.07 10.64 14.64
CA ILE A 81 -11.35 10.60 15.37
C ILE A 81 -11.64 9.17 15.87
N ALA A 82 -11.44 8.16 15.02
CA ALA A 82 -11.60 6.76 15.41
C ALA A 82 -10.66 6.33 16.55
N LYS A 83 -9.51 7.00 16.70
CA LYS A 83 -8.55 6.81 17.80
C LYS A 83 -8.79 7.75 18.99
N GLY A 84 -9.85 8.54 19.00
CA GLY A 84 -10.16 9.51 20.07
C GLY A 84 -9.26 10.75 20.09
N LEU A 85 -8.52 11.01 19.01
CA LEU A 85 -7.64 12.17 18.86
C LEU A 85 -8.37 13.34 18.20
N SER A 86 -7.94 14.57 18.51
CA SER A 86 -8.48 15.78 17.91
C SER A 86 -8.21 15.84 16.41
N LYS A 87 -9.20 16.32 15.63
CA LYS A 87 -9.03 16.56 14.19
C LYS A 87 -7.96 17.63 13.94
N VAL A 88 -7.23 17.49 12.84
CA VAL A 88 -6.41 18.57 12.29
C VAL A 88 -7.21 19.45 11.36
N SER A 89 -6.66 20.63 11.07
CA SER A 89 -7.18 21.51 10.02
C SER A 89 -7.35 20.75 8.69
N SER A 90 -8.41 21.06 7.97
CA SER A 90 -8.68 20.52 6.63
C SER A 90 -7.74 21.09 5.56
N GLU A 91 -6.93 22.09 5.90
CA GLU A 91 -5.94 22.70 5.03
C GLU A 91 -4.84 21.70 4.62
N THR A 92 -4.59 21.57 3.33
CA THR A 92 -3.60 20.62 2.77
C THR A 92 -2.17 21.13 2.85
N THR A 93 -1.95 22.42 3.05
CA THR A 93 -0.63 23.08 3.03
C THR A 93 0.36 22.42 3.99
N SER A 94 -0.07 22.08 5.21
CA SER A 94 0.79 21.43 6.21
C SER A 94 1.22 20.03 5.79
N TYR A 95 0.30 19.26 5.22
CA TYR A 95 0.57 17.92 4.69
C TYR A 95 1.50 17.99 3.47
N CYS A 96 1.21 18.86 2.49
CA CYS A 96 2.05 19.04 1.31
C CYS A 96 3.49 19.45 1.69
N LYS A 97 3.65 20.37 2.64
CA LYS A 97 4.95 20.78 3.15
C LYS A 97 5.68 19.64 3.86
N ALA A 98 4.99 18.82 4.65
CA ALA A 98 5.59 17.65 5.29
C ALA A 98 6.09 16.64 4.26
N ARG A 99 5.28 16.34 3.24
CA ARG A 99 5.65 15.43 2.15
C ARG A 99 6.90 15.88 1.39
N CYS A 100 7.00 17.17 1.06
CA CYS A 100 8.18 17.72 0.37
C CYS A 100 9.47 17.71 1.19
N ARG A 101 9.41 17.51 2.52
CA ARG A 101 10.60 17.46 3.38
C ARG A 101 11.19 16.06 3.49
N LEU A 102 10.47 15.03 3.06
CA LEU A 102 10.95 13.67 3.14
C LEU A 102 12.04 13.44 2.08
N PRO A 103 13.21 12.90 2.46
CA PRO A 103 14.28 12.63 1.51
C PRO A 103 13.92 11.46 0.60
N GLU A 104 14.36 11.50 -0.65
CA GLU A 104 14.11 10.42 -1.62
C GLU A 104 14.72 9.08 -1.16
N VAL A 105 15.91 9.14 -0.55
CA VAL A 105 16.62 7.98 0.02
C VAL A 105 15.77 7.21 1.04
N LEU A 106 14.86 7.88 1.76
CA LEU A 106 13.92 7.21 2.67
C LEU A 106 12.98 6.28 1.89
N PHE A 107 12.45 6.74 0.75
CA PHE A 107 11.55 5.94 -0.07
C PHE A 107 12.28 4.77 -0.75
N GLU A 108 13.53 4.97 -1.18
CA GLU A 108 14.36 3.86 -1.71
C GLU A 108 14.58 2.76 -0.67
N ARG A 109 14.91 3.16 0.58
CA ARG A 109 15.10 2.23 1.69
C ARG A 109 13.82 1.49 2.04
N LEU A 110 12.71 2.22 2.13
CA LEU A 110 11.40 1.62 2.41
C LEU A 110 10.98 0.66 1.30
N LEU A 111 11.16 1.03 0.03
CA LEU A 111 10.84 0.18 -1.11
C LEU A 111 11.65 -1.12 -1.11
N ARG A 112 12.96 -1.04 -0.85
CA ARG A 112 13.82 -2.22 -0.74
C ARG A 112 13.35 -3.14 0.39
N TRP A 113 13.03 -2.56 1.55
CA TRP A 113 12.50 -3.32 2.68
C TRP A 113 11.15 -3.99 2.33
N THR A 114 10.22 -3.26 1.71
CA THR A 114 8.95 -3.85 1.21
C THR A 114 9.20 -5.02 0.28
N ALA A 115 10.11 -4.86 -0.67
CA ALA A 115 10.43 -5.89 -1.65
C ALA A 115 10.95 -7.16 -0.97
N SER A 116 11.87 -7.02 -0.02
CA SER A 116 12.37 -8.15 0.77
C SER A 116 11.26 -8.84 1.57
N CYS A 117 10.36 -8.08 2.22
CA CYS A 117 9.23 -8.67 2.93
C CYS A 117 8.25 -9.41 1.99
N CYS A 118 8.03 -8.88 0.78
CA CYS A 118 7.22 -9.55 -0.24
C CYS A 118 7.88 -10.85 -0.74
N GLU A 119 9.20 -10.83 -0.95
CA GLU A 119 9.99 -12.00 -1.34
C GLU A 119 9.92 -13.09 -0.27
N GLU A 120 10.15 -12.73 1.00
CA GLU A 120 10.07 -13.67 2.14
C GLU A 120 8.66 -14.25 2.34
N ALA A 121 7.62 -13.45 2.12
CA ALA A 121 6.24 -13.91 2.21
C ALA A 121 5.82 -14.82 1.04
N THR A 122 6.59 -14.85 -0.05
CA THR A 122 6.31 -15.64 -1.23
C THR A 122 7.05 -16.98 -1.16
N SER A 123 6.31 -18.10 -1.20
CA SER A 123 6.92 -19.43 -1.28
C SER A 123 7.45 -19.74 -2.68
N ASP A 124 8.55 -20.50 -2.78
CA ASP A 124 9.15 -21.06 -4.01
C ASP A 124 8.14 -21.69 -4.99
N THR A 125 6.96 -22.11 -4.51
CA THR A 125 5.88 -22.65 -5.34
C THR A 125 5.15 -21.63 -6.24
N TRP A 126 5.44 -20.33 -6.10
CA TRP A 126 4.91 -19.27 -6.99
C TRP A 126 5.67 -19.17 -8.33
N LEU A 127 6.82 -19.83 -8.46
CA LEU A 127 7.58 -19.84 -9.72
C LEU A 127 6.75 -20.53 -10.82
N PHE A 128 6.37 -19.77 -11.86
CA PHE A 128 5.72 -20.36 -13.02
C PHE A 128 6.79 -21.03 -13.90
N ARG A 129 6.90 -22.36 -13.81
CA ARG A 129 7.95 -23.15 -14.46
C ARG A 129 9.36 -22.68 -14.07
N ASP A 130 9.62 -22.58 -12.77
CA ASP A 130 10.92 -22.17 -12.19
C ASP A 130 11.36 -20.75 -12.58
N ARG A 131 10.40 -19.89 -12.95
CA ARG A 131 10.64 -18.47 -13.28
C ARG A 131 9.82 -17.55 -12.39
N VAL A 132 10.44 -16.43 -12.01
CA VAL A 132 9.80 -15.35 -11.28
C VAL A 132 8.76 -14.70 -12.20
N VAL A 133 7.50 -14.65 -11.74
CA VAL A 133 6.42 -13.93 -12.43
C VAL A 133 6.39 -12.52 -11.88
N GLU A 134 6.80 -11.55 -12.69
CA GLU A 134 6.93 -10.14 -12.29
C GLU A 134 5.59 -9.38 -12.38
N MET A 135 4.63 -9.84 -13.19
CA MET A 135 3.32 -9.22 -13.35
C MET A 135 2.28 -10.21 -13.87
N VAL A 136 1.16 -10.35 -13.14
CA VAL A 136 -0.08 -10.93 -13.69
C VAL A 136 -0.96 -9.75 -14.07
N ASP A 137 -1.01 -9.42 -15.37
CA ASP A 137 -1.92 -8.40 -15.86
C ASP A 137 -3.36 -8.90 -15.72
N GLY A 138 -4.05 -8.41 -14.69
CA GLY A 138 -5.42 -8.76 -14.36
C GLY A 138 -6.40 -8.05 -15.26
N TRP A 139 -6.46 -8.40 -16.55
CA TRP A 139 -7.61 -8.03 -17.35
C TRP A 139 -8.83 -8.84 -16.85
N THR A 140 -9.86 -8.15 -16.37
CA THR A 140 -11.16 -8.78 -16.10
C THR A 140 -12.08 -8.39 -17.25
N VAL A 141 -12.39 -9.33 -18.14
CA VAL A 141 -13.54 -9.13 -19.03
C VAL A 141 -14.79 -9.33 -18.20
N THR A 142 -15.38 -8.25 -17.74
CA THR A 142 -16.80 -8.27 -17.41
C THR A 142 -17.56 -8.46 -18.71
N MET A 143 -18.11 -9.65 -18.90
CA MET A 143 -19.15 -9.91 -19.89
C MET A 143 -20.39 -9.11 -19.45
N ALA A 144 -20.49 -7.85 -19.87
CA ALA A 144 -21.74 -7.12 -19.78
C ALA A 144 -22.72 -7.76 -20.78
N GLY A 145 -23.86 -8.23 -20.27
CA GLY A 145 -24.94 -8.74 -21.09
C GLY A 145 -25.40 -7.71 -22.13
N GLU A 146 -25.82 -8.22 -23.28
CA GLU A 146 -26.28 -7.54 -24.50
C GLU A 146 -25.20 -6.90 -25.39
N ILE A 147 -24.77 -7.70 -26.37
CA ILE A 147 -24.15 -7.23 -27.60
C ILE A 147 -25.22 -6.48 -28.42
N LYS A 148 -25.16 -5.15 -28.43
CA LYS A 148 -25.75 -4.34 -29.51
C LYS A 148 -24.64 -3.86 -30.43
N TRP A 149 -24.53 -4.51 -31.59
CA TRP A 149 -23.77 -4.01 -32.72
C TRP A 149 -24.46 -2.75 -33.27
N VAL A 150 -23.87 -1.58 -33.08
CA VAL A 150 -24.15 -0.43 -33.93
C VAL A 150 -23.04 -0.35 -34.96
N ARG A 151 -23.34 -0.85 -36.17
CA ARG A 151 -22.64 -0.48 -37.39
C ARG A 151 -22.78 1.03 -37.56
N SER A 152 -21.67 1.74 -37.71
CA SER A 152 -21.68 2.97 -38.50
C SER A 152 -20.45 2.97 -39.40
N LEU A 153 -20.73 2.69 -40.67
CA LEU A 153 -19.90 3.06 -41.81
C LEU A 153 -20.01 4.57 -41.97
N CYS A 154 -18.86 5.25 -41.91
CA CYS A 154 -18.38 6.20 -42.92
C CYS A 154 -16.91 6.48 -42.62
#